data_AF-A0A925T3C1-F1
#
_entry.id   AF-A0A925T3C1-F1
#
_cell.length_a   1.000
_cell.length_b   1.000
_cell.length_c   1.000
_cell.angle_alpha   90.00
_cell.angle_beta   90.00
_cell.angle_gamma   90.00
#
_symmetry.space_group_name_H-M   'P 1'
#
loop_
_entity.id
_entity.type
_entity.pdbx_description
1 polymer ?
#
loop_
_entity_poly.entity_id
_entity_poly.type
_entity_poly.pdbx_seq_one_letter_code
_entity_poly.pdbx_strand_id
1 'polypeptide(L)'
;MVNKPNRKRNGIIVYALLLTAAFSFRLALARLLPNEEPVDSQVYAQLARNLLDHRVYSPAIEPPFEPSFIRLPGYPLFLAGVYSIFGLENNTSVRVVQALVDTLSCGLIALMAFLWEPDRKLKRRTSINALALAAFCPFTAIYVATILPETLTIFFSLAMCLTATLAFKATTQRNVALLWGATGLLAGAAVLVRPDSGLFAAAIGITLVVTTLGRASEASFTNRRDEILFRFARASYLGALFSLAFCLALVPWAIRNSRVFGVFQPLAPTHAAMPGEFVPRGYFAWLRTWLDDSRYVGPMIWGLDEFPIKLDDIPDQAFDSPEEKLRVATLLEKYNRPGTAPGGLPDDGSEEPSPLEDQRNQGDEAESGQTFPEEQADESDELSADELSAAQPNSQSPPGSSEQSPVQPVQMTPEIDAGFARIAKERVARNRLRYYLLLPARRGVSLWFDTHSQYYPFEGELLPLQNLDSKSQQQIWLPLFAGLTLFYTALGILGGRRLWQSNEFEARRWLLLATLLIFLRIAYFATLENPEPRYTVELFPFLAILGGIAARSLATELSTKAGRRK
;
A
#
# COMPACT_ATOMS: atom_id res chain seq x y z
N MET A 1 -21.72 13.38 52.78
CA MET A 1 -22.04 13.06 51.36
C MET A 1 -20.78 13.22 50.53
N VAL A 2 -20.07 12.12 50.25
CA VAL A 2 -18.84 12.14 49.46
C VAL A 2 -19.22 12.35 48.00
N ASN A 3 -18.79 13.49 47.45
CA ASN A 3 -19.03 13.92 46.08
C ASN A 3 -18.43 12.86 45.13
N LYS A 4 -19.24 11.93 44.61
CA LYS A 4 -18.78 10.92 43.64
C LYS A 4 -18.26 11.69 42.41
N PRO A 5 -16.96 11.68 42.12
CA PRO A 5 -16.44 12.39 40.96
C PRO A 5 -17.17 11.91 39.70
N ASN A 6 -17.63 12.88 38.92
CA ASN A 6 -18.60 12.70 37.86
C ASN A 6 -18.01 11.75 36.78
N ARG A 7 -18.37 10.45 36.85
CA ARG A 7 -17.78 9.36 36.06
C ARG A 7 -17.78 9.61 34.54
N LYS A 8 -18.69 10.48 34.07
CA LYS A 8 -18.75 10.99 32.69
C LYS A 8 -17.61 11.97 32.37
N ARG A 9 -17.32 12.92 33.27
CA ARG A 9 -16.24 13.92 33.11
C ARG A 9 -14.87 13.26 33.02
N ASN A 10 -14.62 12.27 33.88
CA ASN A 10 -13.38 11.49 33.83
C ASN A 10 -13.20 10.73 32.52
N GLY A 11 -14.30 10.42 31.81
CA GLY A 11 -14.20 9.71 30.55
C GLY A 11 -13.84 10.55 29.35
N ILE A 12 -14.40 11.75 29.26
CA ILE A 12 -14.04 12.72 28.23
C ILE A 12 -12.56 13.08 28.35
N ILE A 13 -12.06 13.25 29.57
CA ILE A 13 -10.64 13.54 29.83
C ILE A 13 -9.74 12.44 29.27
N VAL A 14 -10.07 11.15 29.46
CA VAL A 14 -9.26 10.05 28.93
C VAL A 14 -9.24 10.04 27.40
N TYR A 15 -10.38 10.27 26.74
CA TYR A 15 -10.42 10.37 25.28
C TYR A 15 -9.58 11.55 24.78
N ALA A 16 -9.70 12.72 25.41
CA ALA A 16 -8.92 13.89 25.06
C ALA A 16 -7.41 13.64 25.22
N LEU A 17 -6.98 13.08 26.35
CA LEU A 17 -5.57 12.76 26.59
C LEU A 17 -5.01 11.78 25.55
N LEU A 18 -5.76 10.71 25.23
CA LEU A 18 -5.32 9.74 24.22
C LEU A 18 -5.27 10.33 22.82
N LEU A 19 -6.25 11.17 22.43
CA LEU A 19 -6.23 11.84 21.13
C LEU A 19 -5.10 12.88 21.03
N THR A 20 -4.85 13.63 22.11
CA THR A 20 -3.71 14.55 22.17
C THR A 20 -2.38 13.80 22.07
N ALA A 21 -2.24 12.66 22.77
CA ALA A 21 -1.06 11.81 22.66
C ALA A 21 -0.90 11.23 21.24
N ALA A 22 -2.00 10.75 20.63
CA ALA A 22 -2.01 10.24 19.26
C ALA A 22 -1.57 11.30 18.25
N PHE A 23 -2.09 12.53 18.38
CA PHE A 23 -1.71 13.65 17.53
C PHE A 23 -0.26 14.06 17.75
N SER A 24 0.18 14.16 19.01
CA SER A 24 1.56 14.55 19.34
C SER A 24 2.56 13.53 18.79
N PHE A 25 2.26 12.24 18.88
CA PHE A 25 3.09 11.18 18.32
C PHE A 25 3.19 11.29 16.79
N ARG A 26 2.06 11.45 16.09
CA ARG A 26 2.05 11.61 14.62
C ARG A 26 2.72 12.89 14.17
N LEU A 27 2.52 13.99 14.89
CA LEU A 27 3.19 15.25 14.62
C LEU A 27 4.70 15.13 14.81
N ALA A 28 5.15 14.39 15.83
CA ALA A 28 6.56 14.09 16.02
C ALA A 28 7.12 13.29 14.84
N LEU A 29 6.44 12.24 14.37
CA LEU A 29 6.86 11.48 13.18
C LEU A 29 6.92 12.37 11.93
N ALA A 30 5.86 13.17 11.68
CA ALA A 30 5.78 14.10 10.56
C ALA A 30 6.92 15.14 10.52
N ARG A 31 7.47 15.49 11.69
CA ARG A 31 8.54 16.50 11.83
C ARG A 31 9.94 15.91 11.93
N LEU A 32 10.08 14.74 12.57
CA LEU A 32 11.38 14.14 12.88
C LEU A 32 11.81 13.09 11.85
N LEU A 33 10.85 12.48 11.15
CA LEU A 33 11.08 11.45 10.14
C LEU A 33 10.41 11.79 8.80
N PRO A 34 10.52 13.03 8.27
CA PRO A 34 9.95 13.36 6.96
C PRO A 34 10.59 12.46 5.90
N ASN A 35 9.77 11.78 5.11
CA ASN A 35 10.23 10.92 4.03
C ASN A 35 9.79 11.48 2.67
N GLU A 36 10.73 11.59 1.73
CA GLU A 36 10.56 12.06 0.34
C GLU A 36 11.16 11.08 -0.68
N GLU A 37 11.69 9.95 -0.20
CA GLU A 37 12.36 8.95 -1.02
C GLU A 37 11.43 8.20 -1.99
N PRO A 38 10.15 7.89 -1.66
CA PRO A 38 9.31 7.14 -2.59
C PRO A 38 9.06 7.90 -3.89
N VAL A 39 9.38 7.26 -5.02
CA VAL A 39 9.14 7.78 -6.38
C VAL A 39 7.67 8.16 -6.58
N ASP A 40 6.76 7.33 -6.06
CA ASP A 40 5.31 7.59 -6.08
C ASP A 40 4.95 8.95 -5.47
N SER A 41 5.64 9.37 -4.39
CA SER A 41 5.40 10.66 -3.74
C SER A 41 5.68 11.84 -4.66
N GLN A 42 6.74 11.76 -5.46
CA GLN A 42 7.11 12.80 -6.43
C GLN A 42 6.06 12.90 -7.54
N VAL A 43 5.60 11.76 -8.07
CA VAL A 43 4.54 11.72 -9.09
C VAL A 43 3.24 12.35 -8.57
N TYR A 44 2.83 12.04 -7.35
CA TYR A 44 1.63 12.63 -6.76
C TYR A 44 1.74 14.15 -6.56
N ALA A 45 2.89 14.63 -6.06
CA ALA A 45 3.15 16.05 -5.90
C ALA A 45 3.15 16.79 -7.24
N GLN A 46 3.79 16.22 -8.27
CA GLN A 46 3.83 16.78 -9.62
C GLN A 46 2.43 16.87 -10.25
N LEU A 47 1.60 15.85 -10.10
CA LEU A 47 0.20 15.87 -10.55
C LEU A 47 -0.59 17.01 -9.90
N ALA A 48 -0.37 17.24 -8.60
CA ALA A 48 -1.03 18.32 -7.86
C ALA A 48 -0.54 19.71 -8.30
N ARG A 49 0.77 19.87 -8.53
CA ARG A 49 1.38 21.10 -9.02
C ARG A 49 0.86 21.47 -10.40
N ASN A 50 0.96 20.56 -11.36
CA ASN A 50 0.49 20.80 -12.74
C ASN A 50 -1.01 21.11 -12.79
N LEU A 51 -1.79 20.53 -11.86
CA LEU A 51 -3.21 20.86 -11.74
C LEU A 51 -3.44 22.31 -11.27
N LEU A 52 -2.63 22.81 -10.34
CA LEU A 52 -2.75 24.18 -9.81
C LEU A 52 -2.20 25.22 -10.78
N ASP A 53 -0.99 25.01 -11.29
CA ASP A 53 -0.26 25.98 -12.12
C ASP A 53 -0.74 25.97 -13.59
N HIS A 54 -0.99 24.78 -14.13
CA HIS A 54 -1.24 24.60 -15.57
C HIS A 54 -2.66 24.14 -15.89
N ARG A 55 -3.48 23.81 -14.88
CA ARG A 55 -4.83 23.23 -15.05
C ARG A 55 -4.84 21.91 -15.82
N VAL A 56 -3.71 21.20 -15.85
CA VAL A 56 -3.56 19.91 -16.51
C VAL A 56 -3.17 18.83 -15.49
N TYR A 57 -3.86 17.70 -15.55
CA TYR A 57 -3.54 16.54 -14.72
C TYR A 57 -2.48 15.69 -15.44
N SER A 58 -1.21 16.01 -15.20
CA SER A 58 -0.03 15.41 -15.86
C SER A 58 1.10 15.16 -14.87
N PRO A 59 1.82 14.03 -14.96
CA PRO A 59 3.03 13.77 -14.19
C PRO A 59 4.31 14.36 -14.84
N ALA A 60 4.21 14.97 -16.03
CA ALA A 60 5.37 15.50 -16.73
C ALA A 60 5.97 16.70 -15.99
N ILE A 61 7.30 16.77 -15.94
CA ILE A 61 8.05 17.83 -15.28
C ILE A 61 8.21 19.04 -16.20
N GLU A 62 8.14 18.82 -17.52
CA GLU A 62 8.31 19.83 -18.56
C GLU A 62 7.15 19.85 -19.59
N PRO A 63 6.96 20.98 -20.31
CA PRO A 63 6.02 21.05 -21.42
C PRO A 63 6.29 19.95 -22.48
N PRO A 64 5.26 19.39 -23.13
CA PRO A 64 3.88 19.89 -23.25
C PRO A 64 2.89 19.42 -22.16
N PHE A 65 3.35 18.89 -21.02
CA PHE A 65 2.50 18.45 -19.90
C PHE A 65 1.37 17.50 -20.29
N GLU A 66 1.70 16.39 -20.94
CA GLU A 66 0.69 15.48 -21.48
C GLU A 66 -0.25 14.94 -20.39
N PRO A 67 -1.59 14.99 -20.60
CA PRO A 67 -2.54 14.49 -19.62
C PRO A 67 -2.34 13.00 -19.34
N SER A 68 -2.52 12.59 -18.08
CA SER A 68 -2.40 11.17 -17.68
C SER A 68 -3.62 10.66 -16.91
N PHE A 69 -3.81 9.34 -16.84
CA PHE A 69 -4.76 8.69 -15.92
C PHE A 69 -4.11 7.59 -15.05
N ILE A 70 -2.77 7.44 -15.08
CA ILE A 70 -2.04 6.32 -14.46
C ILE A 70 -2.17 6.28 -12.92
N ARG A 71 -2.55 7.42 -12.32
CA ARG A 71 -2.92 7.56 -10.91
C ARG A 71 -4.30 8.19 -10.80
N LEU A 72 -5.09 7.67 -9.87
CA LEU A 72 -6.42 8.21 -9.58
C LEU A 72 -6.33 9.58 -8.88
N PRO A 73 -7.32 10.45 -9.07
CA PRO A 73 -7.21 11.87 -8.72
C PRO A 73 -7.38 12.16 -7.23
N GLY A 74 -7.84 11.21 -6.41
CA GLY A 74 -8.23 11.49 -5.02
C GLY A 74 -7.07 12.02 -4.16
N TYR A 75 -5.91 11.36 -4.20
CA TYR A 75 -4.75 11.82 -3.43
C TYR A 75 -4.10 13.09 -4.01
N PRO A 76 -3.87 13.21 -5.33
CA PRO A 76 -3.41 14.47 -5.93
C PRO A 76 -4.34 15.66 -5.68
N LEU A 77 -5.66 15.48 -5.69
CA LEU A 77 -6.61 16.54 -5.35
C LEU A 77 -6.53 16.96 -3.88
N PHE A 78 -6.26 16.02 -2.98
CA PHE A 78 -5.97 16.33 -1.59
C PHE A 78 -4.70 17.18 -1.46
N LEU A 79 -3.61 16.79 -2.14
CA LEU A 79 -2.36 17.56 -2.17
C LEU A 79 -2.58 18.97 -2.74
N ALA A 80 -3.25 19.07 -3.88
CA ALA A 80 -3.60 20.36 -4.50
C ALA A 80 -4.41 21.24 -3.54
N GLY A 81 -5.34 20.67 -2.80
CA GLY A 81 -6.10 21.37 -1.76
C GLY A 81 -5.19 21.94 -0.66
N VAL A 82 -4.25 21.15 -0.13
CA VAL A 82 -3.30 21.61 0.89
C VAL A 82 -2.36 22.68 0.32
N TYR A 83 -1.78 22.46 -0.85
CA TYR A 83 -0.88 23.42 -1.50
C TYR A 83 -1.57 24.75 -1.81
N SER A 84 -2.85 24.73 -2.19
CA SER A 84 -3.61 25.96 -2.45
C SER A 84 -3.79 26.86 -1.22
N ILE A 85 -3.73 26.29 -0.01
CA ILE A 85 -3.95 27.01 1.25
C ILE A 85 -2.62 27.40 1.90
N PHE A 86 -1.64 26.50 1.89
CA PHE A 86 -0.40 26.65 2.68
C PHE A 86 0.85 26.94 1.83
N GLY A 87 0.70 27.11 0.51
CA GLY A 87 1.78 27.34 -0.43
C GLY A 87 2.12 26.10 -1.25
N LEU A 88 2.52 26.34 -2.50
CA LEU A 88 2.92 25.30 -3.45
C LEU A 88 4.07 24.46 -2.88
N GLU A 89 4.02 23.14 -3.09
CA GLU A 89 5.04 22.17 -2.65
C GLU A 89 5.34 22.16 -1.13
N ASN A 90 4.45 22.71 -0.31
CA ASN A 90 4.60 22.70 1.14
C ASN A 90 4.28 21.31 1.74
N ASN A 91 5.20 20.36 1.57
CA ASN A 91 5.09 18.98 2.05
C ASN A 91 5.00 18.90 3.57
N THR A 92 5.58 19.84 4.30
CA THR A 92 5.44 19.91 5.76
C THR A 92 3.99 20.10 6.17
N SER A 93 3.26 21.01 5.50
CA SER A 93 1.84 21.21 5.73
C SER A 93 1.01 19.97 5.38
N VAL A 94 1.36 19.27 4.29
CA VAL A 94 0.72 17.99 3.93
C VAL A 94 0.87 16.98 5.06
N ARG A 95 2.09 16.75 5.56
CA ARG A 95 2.36 15.81 6.67
C ARG A 95 1.58 16.17 7.94
N VAL A 96 1.46 17.46 8.27
CA VAL A 96 0.67 17.92 9.42
C VAL A 96 -0.83 17.66 9.22
N VAL A 97 -1.37 17.91 8.03
CA VAL A 97 -2.77 17.60 7.71
C VAL A 97 -3.01 16.10 7.74
N GLN A 98 -2.09 15.28 7.22
CA GLN A 98 -2.15 13.82 7.32
C GLN A 98 -2.13 13.36 8.79
N ALA A 99 -1.29 13.95 9.64
CA ALA A 99 -1.27 13.66 11.08
C ALA A 99 -2.62 13.97 11.76
N LEU A 100 -3.30 15.04 11.36
CA LEU A 100 -4.67 15.33 11.81
C LEU A 100 -5.66 14.27 11.32
N VAL A 101 -5.63 13.92 10.04
CA VAL A 101 -6.51 12.90 9.45
C VAL A 101 -6.32 11.54 10.13
N ASP A 102 -5.08 11.10 10.35
CA ASP A 102 -4.83 9.81 11.02
C ASP A 102 -5.25 9.84 12.51
N THR A 103 -5.14 11.00 13.17
CA THR A 103 -5.70 11.16 14.53
C THR A 103 -7.22 11.05 14.53
N LEU A 104 -7.91 11.60 13.53
CA LEU A 104 -9.35 11.42 13.36
C LEU A 104 -9.69 9.94 13.13
N SER A 105 -8.89 9.21 12.36
CA SER A 105 -9.00 7.76 12.19
C SER A 105 -8.94 7.01 13.52
N CYS A 106 -8.06 7.40 14.46
CA CYS A 106 -8.08 6.83 15.82
C CYS A 106 -9.42 7.04 16.54
N GLY A 107 -10.03 8.21 16.38
CA GLY A 107 -11.37 8.49 16.90
C GLY A 107 -12.45 7.61 16.28
N LEU A 108 -12.40 7.37 14.96
CA LEU A 108 -13.31 6.46 14.26
C LEU A 108 -13.17 5.02 14.74
N ILE A 109 -11.94 4.53 14.94
CA ILE A 109 -11.64 3.22 15.53
C ILE A 109 -12.31 3.08 16.92
N ALA A 110 -12.13 4.08 17.77
CA ALA A 110 -12.73 4.10 19.10
C ALA A 110 -14.27 4.04 19.06
N LEU A 111 -14.88 4.78 18.12
CA LEU A 111 -16.33 4.81 17.92
C LEU A 111 -16.86 3.48 17.37
N MET A 112 -16.18 2.88 16.40
CA MET A 112 -16.54 1.57 15.88
C MET A 112 -16.47 0.49 16.96
N ALA A 113 -15.40 0.46 17.75
CA ALA A 113 -15.28 -0.46 18.88
C ALA A 113 -16.42 -0.28 19.90
N PHE A 114 -16.83 0.97 20.18
CA PHE A 114 -18.00 1.25 21.02
C PHE A 114 -19.31 0.68 20.43
N LEU A 115 -19.48 0.78 19.10
CA LEU A 115 -20.69 0.36 18.39
C LEU A 115 -20.77 -1.16 18.20
N TRP A 116 -19.62 -1.83 18.07
CA TRP A 116 -19.50 -3.27 17.84
C TRP A 116 -19.50 -4.09 19.12
N GLU A 117 -19.18 -3.49 20.28
CA GLU A 117 -19.24 -4.18 21.56
C GLU A 117 -20.70 -4.56 21.94
N PRO A 118 -21.00 -5.86 22.10
CA PRO A 118 -22.34 -6.32 22.47
C PRO A 118 -22.69 -5.95 23.92
N ASP A 119 -21.73 -6.04 24.85
CA ASP A 119 -21.98 -5.75 26.27
C ASP A 119 -22.00 -4.23 26.53
N ARG A 120 -23.20 -3.70 26.80
CA ARG A 120 -23.43 -2.28 27.12
C ARG A 120 -22.53 -1.74 28.23
N LYS A 121 -22.15 -2.57 29.22
CA LYS A 121 -21.31 -2.15 30.35
C LYS A 121 -19.84 -1.98 29.94
N LEU A 122 -19.43 -2.63 28.84
CA LEU A 122 -18.04 -2.67 28.39
C LEU A 122 -17.74 -1.69 27.27
N LYS A 123 -18.75 -1.22 26.53
CA LYS A 123 -18.58 -0.32 25.37
C LYS A 123 -17.55 0.79 25.55
N ARG A 124 -17.61 1.51 26.68
CA ARG A 124 -16.68 2.61 26.97
C ARG A 124 -15.24 2.10 27.17
N ARG A 125 -15.04 0.97 27.84
CA ARG A 125 -13.70 0.38 28.04
C ARG A 125 -13.15 -0.14 26.72
N THR A 126 -13.96 -0.88 25.97
CA THR A 126 -13.62 -1.39 24.63
C THR A 126 -13.16 -0.26 23.71
N SER A 127 -13.92 0.85 23.69
CA SER A 127 -13.60 2.05 22.92
C SER A 127 -12.28 2.71 23.34
N ILE A 128 -12.02 2.85 24.64
CA ILE A 128 -10.75 3.43 25.14
C ILE A 128 -9.56 2.53 24.81
N ASN A 129 -9.72 1.21 24.92
CA ASN A 129 -8.66 0.25 24.60
C ASN A 129 -8.34 0.26 23.10
N ALA A 130 -9.37 0.27 22.24
CA ALA A 130 -9.18 0.41 20.80
C ALA A 130 -8.51 1.73 20.44
N LEU A 131 -8.88 2.83 21.11
CA LEU A 131 -8.22 4.13 20.93
C LEU A 131 -6.75 4.08 21.33
N ALA A 132 -6.41 3.46 22.46
CA ALA A 132 -5.03 3.34 22.90
C ALA A 132 -4.18 2.51 21.92
N LEU A 133 -4.72 1.40 21.41
CA LEU A 133 -4.07 0.60 20.37
C LEU A 133 -3.83 1.44 19.11
N ALA A 134 -4.86 2.12 18.61
CA ALA A 134 -4.73 2.97 17.41
C ALA A 134 -3.79 4.17 17.61
N ALA A 135 -3.80 4.79 18.79
CA ALA A 135 -2.99 5.95 19.11
C ALA A 135 -1.49 5.64 19.00
N PHE A 136 -1.08 4.45 19.46
CA PHE A 136 0.30 4.00 19.53
C PHE A 136 0.64 2.89 18.51
N CYS A 137 -0.14 2.75 17.44
CA CYS A 137 0.17 1.81 16.37
C CYS A 137 1.28 2.39 15.47
N PRO A 138 2.51 1.83 15.47
CA PRO A 138 3.59 2.38 14.67
C PRO A 138 3.38 2.15 13.16
N PHE A 139 2.67 1.09 12.80
CA PHE A 139 2.49 0.64 11.41
C PHE A 139 1.66 1.61 10.58
N THR A 140 0.62 2.22 11.15
CA THR A 140 -0.18 3.24 10.44
C THR A 140 0.40 4.64 10.63
N ALA A 141 1.02 4.91 11.78
CA ALA A 141 1.46 6.24 12.14
C ALA A 141 2.63 6.75 11.28
N ILE A 142 3.53 5.88 10.81
CA ILE A 142 4.68 6.31 9.98
C ILE A 142 4.26 6.94 8.65
N TYR A 143 3.14 6.50 8.07
CA TYR A 143 2.63 7.00 6.80
C TYR A 143 2.23 8.48 6.84
N VAL A 144 2.03 9.09 8.02
CA VAL A 144 1.79 10.53 8.11
C VAL A 144 3.01 11.35 7.68
N ALA A 145 4.21 10.77 7.78
CA ALA A 145 5.46 11.41 7.43
C ALA A 145 5.85 11.24 5.95
N THR A 146 5.14 10.38 5.21
CA THR A 146 5.36 10.08 3.80
C THR A 146 4.20 10.62 2.96
N ILE A 147 4.49 11.15 1.76
CA ILE A 147 3.48 11.72 0.86
C ILE A 147 2.85 10.58 0.02
N LEU A 148 2.01 9.77 0.65
CA LEU A 148 1.34 8.63 0.03
C LEU A 148 -0.15 8.50 0.43
N PRO A 149 -0.97 7.75 -0.35
CA PRO A 149 -2.42 7.71 -0.15
C PRO A 149 -2.92 6.90 1.07
N GLU A 150 -2.07 6.16 1.79
CA GLU A 150 -2.46 5.22 2.85
C GLU A 150 -3.21 5.92 3.98
N THR A 151 -2.76 7.10 4.43
CA THR A 151 -3.44 7.82 5.53
C THR A 151 -4.89 8.17 5.17
N LEU A 152 -5.14 8.65 3.95
CA LEU A 152 -6.50 8.92 3.48
C LEU A 152 -7.28 7.62 3.27
N THR A 153 -6.63 6.57 2.78
CA THR A 153 -7.25 5.25 2.56
C THR A 153 -7.75 4.66 3.87
N ILE A 154 -6.94 4.73 4.94
CA ILE A 154 -7.33 4.33 6.30
C ILE A 154 -8.54 5.14 6.77
N PHE A 155 -8.49 6.46 6.62
CA PHE A 155 -9.61 7.32 7.03
C PHE A 155 -10.91 6.98 6.29
N PHE A 156 -10.87 6.89 4.96
CA PHE A 156 -12.05 6.57 4.16
C PHE A 156 -12.56 5.16 4.41
N SER A 157 -11.68 4.17 4.64
CA SER A 157 -12.09 2.81 4.98
C SER A 157 -12.83 2.73 6.32
N LEU A 158 -12.36 3.46 7.32
CA LEU A 158 -13.05 3.60 8.61
C LEU A 158 -14.35 4.39 8.48
N ALA A 159 -14.35 5.47 7.69
CA ALA A 159 -15.53 6.31 7.50
C ALA A 159 -16.67 5.52 6.81
N MET A 160 -16.39 4.81 5.71
CA MET A 160 -17.40 3.97 5.04
C MET A 160 -17.86 2.82 5.94
N CYS A 161 -16.95 2.22 6.72
CA CYS A 161 -17.32 1.14 7.63
C CYS A 161 -18.16 1.63 8.81
N LEU A 162 -17.89 2.85 9.31
CA LEU A 162 -18.71 3.51 10.32
C LEU A 162 -20.10 3.85 9.77
N THR A 163 -20.23 4.45 8.59
CA THR A 163 -21.54 4.75 8.02
C THR A 163 -22.34 3.48 7.74
N ALA A 164 -21.69 2.40 7.27
CA ALA A 164 -22.32 1.08 7.13
C ALA A 164 -22.80 0.54 8.49
N THR A 165 -21.95 0.62 9.53
CA THR A 165 -22.29 0.22 10.91
C THR A 165 -23.51 0.99 11.42
N LEU A 166 -23.56 2.31 11.18
CA LEU A 166 -24.70 3.15 11.54
C LEU A 166 -25.94 2.79 10.71
N ALA A 167 -25.79 2.48 9.42
CA ALA A 167 -26.90 2.09 8.54
C ALA A 167 -27.57 0.80 9.03
N PHE A 168 -26.76 -0.19 9.47
CA PHE A 168 -27.25 -1.43 10.06
C PHE A 168 -27.97 -1.24 11.40
N LYS A 169 -27.61 -0.19 12.16
CA LYS A 169 -28.22 0.13 13.46
C LYS A 169 -29.38 1.13 13.35
N ALA A 170 -29.58 1.74 12.19
CA ALA A 170 -30.61 2.74 11.99
C ALA A 170 -32.02 2.11 12.00
N THR A 171 -32.97 2.81 12.62
CA THR A 171 -34.35 2.32 12.80
C THR A 171 -35.32 2.90 11.76
N THR A 172 -35.03 4.07 11.19
CA THR A 172 -35.89 4.74 10.22
C THR A 172 -35.41 4.49 8.80
N GLN A 173 -36.34 4.25 7.86
CA GLN A 173 -36.00 3.98 6.45
C GLN A 173 -35.25 5.13 5.79
N ARG A 174 -35.60 6.39 6.13
CA ARG A 174 -34.88 7.57 5.66
C ARG A 174 -33.41 7.54 6.08
N ASN A 175 -33.11 7.23 7.35
CA ASN A 175 -31.73 7.19 7.83
C ASN A 175 -30.97 6.01 7.24
N VAL A 176 -31.61 4.84 7.11
CA VAL A 176 -31.02 3.68 6.44
C VAL A 176 -30.61 4.04 5.01
N ALA A 177 -31.51 4.65 4.23
CA ALA A 177 -31.22 5.06 2.85
C ALA A 177 -30.08 6.11 2.79
N LEU A 178 -30.15 7.17 3.61
CA LEU A 178 -29.11 8.19 3.66
C LEU A 178 -27.74 7.61 4.02
N LEU A 179 -27.68 6.71 5.00
CA LEU A 179 -26.41 6.12 5.44
C LEU A 179 -25.85 5.12 4.41
N TRP A 180 -26.68 4.34 3.71
CA TRP A 180 -26.21 3.49 2.60
C TRP A 180 -25.73 4.30 1.40
N GLY A 181 -26.42 5.40 1.08
CA GLY A 181 -25.95 6.36 0.08
C GLY A 181 -24.61 7.01 0.48
N ALA A 182 -24.48 7.47 1.72
CA ALA A 182 -23.22 8.01 2.24
C ALA A 182 -22.08 6.96 2.23
N THR A 183 -22.39 5.71 2.59
CA THR A 183 -21.44 4.58 2.54
C THR A 183 -20.96 4.34 1.10
N GLY A 184 -21.86 4.37 0.11
CA GLY A 184 -21.50 4.24 -1.30
C GLY A 184 -20.61 5.38 -1.79
N LEU A 185 -20.98 6.63 -1.50
CA LEU A 185 -20.18 7.81 -1.87
C LEU A 185 -18.77 7.78 -1.25
N LEU A 186 -18.67 7.45 0.04
CA LEU A 186 -17.38 7.33 0.73
C LEU A 186 -16.54 6.18 0.14
N ALA A 187 -17.16 5.06 -0.21
CA ALA A 187 -16.48 3.95 -0.87
C ALA A 187 -15.95 4.34 -2.25
N GLY A 188 -16.71 5.10 -3.04
CA GLY A 188 -16.26 5.59 -4.34
C GLY A 188 -15.16 6.65 -4.21
N ALA A 189 -15.24 7.54 -3.22
CA ALA A 189 -14.17 8.48 -2.89
C ALA A 189 -12.89 7.76 -2.44
N ALA A 190 -13.02 6.70 -1.63
CA ALA A 190 -11.90 5.84 -1.24
C ALA A 190 -11.21 5.22 -2.46
N VAL A 191 -11.99 4.75 -3.44
CA VAL A 191 -11.46 4.21 -4.70
C VAL A 191 -10.69 5.27 -5.48
N LEU A 192 -11.19 6.51 -5.55
CA LEU A 192 -10.45 7.61 -6.19
C LEU A 192 -9.13 7.95 -5.49
N VAL A 193 -9.01 7.71 -4.18
CA VAL A 193 -7.74 7.84 -3.46
C VAL A 193 -6.83 6.67 -3.78
N ARG A 194 -7.37 5.44 -3.73
CA ARG A 194 -6.61 4.21 -3.94
C ARG A 194 -7.53 3.10 -4.49
N PRO A 195 -7.26 2.52 -5.67
CA PRO A 195 -8.20 1.65 -6.38
C PRO A 195 -8.59 0.39 -5.60
N ASP A 196 -7.65 -0.18 -4.84
CA ASP A 196 -7.85 -1.36 -4.01
C ASP A 196 -8.84 -1.15 -2.84
N SER A 197 -9.21 0.10 -2.53
CA SER A 197 -10.31 0.40 -1.59
C SER A 197 -11.65 -0.19 -2.03
N GLY A 198 -11.81 -0.55 -3.31
CA GLY A 198 -12.96 -1.28 -3.82
C GLY A 198 -13.18 -2.62 -3.12
N LEU A 199 -12.12 -3.23 -2.55
CA LEU A 199 -12.23 -4.47 -1.77
C LEU A 199 -12.94 -4.25 -0.43
N PHE A 200 -12.75 -3.09 0.22
CA PHE A 200 -13.52 -2.74 1.41
C PHE A 200 -15.00 -2.49 1.07
N ALA A 201 -15.26 -1.85 -0.07
CA ALA A 201 -16.61 -1.66 -0.59
C ALA A 201 -17.31 -3.01 -0.85
N ALA A 202 -16.59 -3.96 -1.47
CA ALA A 202 -17.07 -5.32 -1.69
C ALA A 202 -17.36 -6.06 -0.38
N ALA A 203 -16.47 -5.97 0.62
CA ALA A 203 -16.67 -6.57 1.94
C ALA A 203 -17.95 -6.04 2.63
N ILE A 204 -18.20 -4.74 2.54
CA ILE A 204 -19.42 -4.10 3.06
C ILE A 204 -20.66 -4.58 2.27
N GLY A 205 -20.60 -4.61 0.94
CA GLY A 205 -21.70 -5.07 0.09
C GLY A 205 -22.07 -6.54 0.32
N ILE A 206 -21.08 -7.42 0.43
CA ILE A 206 -21.29 -8.84 0.76
C ILE A 206 -21.91 -8.96 2.15
N THR A 207 -21.41 -8.21 3.14
CA THR A 207 -21.99 -8.19 4.50
C THR A 207 -23.45 -7.73 4.48
N LEU A 208 -23.77 -6.68 3.71
CA LEU A 208 -25.14 -6.20 3.52
C LEU A 208 -26.05 -7.31 3.00
N VAL A 209 -25.67 -7.97 1.90
CA VAL A 209 -26.48 -9.04 1.29
C VAL A 209 -26.64 -10.22 2.25
N VAL A 210 -25.55 -10.76 2.79
CA VAL A 210 -25.59 -11.93 3.68
C VAL A 210 -26.42 -11.65 4.92
N THR A 211 -26.27 -10.49 5.55
CA THR A 211 -26.97 -10.20 6.81
C THR A 211 -28.41 -9.75 6.63
N THR A 212 -28.78 -9.18 5.48
CA THR A 212 -30.18 -8.87 5.17
C THR A 212 -30.98 -10.12 4.80
N LEU A 213 -30.37 -11.06 4.07
CA LEU A 213 -30.99 -12.35 3.75
C LEU A 213 -31.06 -13.28 4.97
N GLY A 214 -30.03 -13.27 5.82
CA GLY A 214 -29.91 -14.14 6.98
C GLY A 214 -30.71 -13.71 8.23
N ARG A 215 -31.18 -12.46 8.30
CA ARG A 215 -31.97 -11.97 9.44
C ARG A 215 -33.43 -12.41 9.30
N ALA A 216 -33.98 -13.04 10.34
CA ALA A 216 -35.43 -13.27 10.43
C ALA A 216 -36.18 -11.93 10.38
N SER A 217 -37.22 -11.82 9.54
CA SER A 217 -37.95 -10.56 9.43
C SER A 217 -38.77 -10.31 10.69
N GLU A 218 -38.73 -9.08 11.20
CA GLU A 218 -39.60 -8.63 12.29
C GLU A 218 -41.04 -8.36 11.80
N ALA A 219 -41.24 -8.20 10.48
CA ALA A 219 -42.56 -8.05 9.89
C ALA A 219 -43.32 -9.38 9.92
N SER A 220 -44.59 -9.34 10.35
CA SER A 220 -45.48 -10.49 10.34
C SER A 220 -45.86 -10.82 8.89
N PHE A 221 -45.39 -11.96 8.40
CA PHE A 221 -45.73 -12.51 7.09
C PHE A 221 -46.58 -13.76 7.27
N THR A 222 -47.64 -13.87 6.46
CA THR A 222 -48.54 -15.04 6.46
C THR A 222 -47.87 -16.28 5.88
N ASN A 223 -46.99 -16.12 4.87
CA ASN A 223 -46.27 -17.21 4.22
C ASN A 223 -44.76 -16.96 4.13
N ARG A 224 -43.98 -18.04 4.25
CA ARG A 224 -42.50 -18.01 4.16
C ARG A 224 -41.98 -17.46 2.82
N ARG A 225 -42.75 -17.62 1.73
CA ARG A 225 -42.38 -17.11 0.39
C ARG A 225 -42.33 -15.58 0.36
N ASP A 226 -43.32 -14.92 0.95
CA ASP A 226 -43.42 -13.46 0.96
C ASP A 226 -42.31 -12.84 1.81
N GLU A 227 -41.97 -13.49 2.93
CA GLU A 227 -40.83 -13.09 3.75
C GLU A 227 -39.51 -13.17 2.98
N ILE A 228 -39.26 -14.27 2.26
CA ILE A 228 -38.05 -14.44 1.45
C ILE A 228 -38.00 -13.36 0.36
N LEU A 229 -39.09 -13.15 -0.37
CA LEU A 229 -39.17 -12.16 -1.44
C LEU A 229 -38.91 -10.75 -0.91
N PHE A 230 -39.49 -10.40 0.25
CA PHE A 230 -39.24 -9.11 0.91
C PHE A 230 -37.76 -8.91 1.28
N ARG A 231 -37.09 -9.94 1.82
CA ARG A 231 -35.66 -9.86 2.15
C ARG A 231 -34.80 -9.65 0.91
N PHE A 232 -35.09 -10.35 -0.19
CA PHE A 232 -34.41 -10.14 -1.47
C PHE A 232 -34.65 -8.74 -2.01
N ALA A 233 -35.91 -8.28 -2.07
CA ALA A 233 -36.24 -6.93 -2.53
C ALA A 233 -35.54 -5.86 -1.69
N ARG A 234 -35.48 -6.03 -0.37
CA ARG A 234 -34.78 -5.13 0.54
C ARG A 234 -33.27 -5.14 0.31
N ALA A 235 -32.66 -6.32 0.19
CA ALA A 235 -31.23 -6.46 -0.10
C ALA A 235 -30.87 -5.80 -1.45
N SER A 236 -31.68 -6.04 -2.49
CA SER A 236 -31.53 -5.43 -3.81
C SER A 236 -31.68 -3.92 -3.78
N TYR A 237 -32.68 -3.39 -3.07
CA TYR A 237 -32.89 -1.94 -2.95
C TYR A 237 -31.70 -1.25 -2.24
N LEU A 238 -31.27 -1.78 -1.10
CA LEU A 238 -30.15 -1.20 -0.34
C LEU A 238 -28.83 -1.36 -1.11
N GLY A 239 -28.63 -2.50 -1.76
CA GLY A 239 -27.48 -2.76 -2.62
C GLY A 239 -27.44 -1.82 -3.82
N ALA A 240 -28.58 -1.59 -4.49
CA ALA A 240 -28.67 -0.64 -5.59
C ALA A 240 -28.37 0.80 -5.15
N LEU A 241 -28.88 1.21 -3.98
CA LEU A 241 -28.60 2.54 -3.44
C LEU A 241 -27.12 2.74 -3.13
N PHE A 242 -26.50 1.76 -2.47
CA PHE A 242 -25.06 1.74 -2.21
C PHE A 242 -24.25 1.79 -3.51
N SER A 243 -24.56 0.91 -4.48
CA SER A 243 -23.83 0.82 -5.74
C SER A 243 -24.01 2.05 -6.63
N LEU A 244 -25.20 2.63 -6.69
CA LEU A 244 -25.46 3.85 -7.47
C LEU A 244 -24.65 5.03 -6.90
N ALA A 245 -24.66 5.18 -5.57
CA ALA A 245 -23.87 6.19 -4.88
C ALA A 245 -22.36 5.98 -5.06
N PHE A 246 -21.89 4.73 -5.01
CA PHE A 246 -20.51 4.37 -5.31
C PHE A 246 -20.10 4.76 -6.73
N CYS A 247 -20.90 4.39 -7.73
CA CYS A 247 -20.63 4.73 -9.12
C CYS A 247 -20.65 6.25 -9.35
N LEU A 248 -21.58 6.97 -8.71
CA LEU A 248 -21.71 8.43 -8.85
C LEU A 248 -20.42 9.18 -8.49
N ALA A 249 -19.67 8.71 -7.49
CA ALA A 249 -18.38 9.31 -7.14
C ALA A 249 -17.31 9.13 -8.23
N LEU A 250 -17.36 8.01 -8.99
CA LEU A 250 -16.39 7.70 -10.05
C LEU A 250 -16.72 8.35 -11.40
N VAL A 251 -17.99 8.74 -11.60
CA VAL A 251 -18.49 9.29 -12.87
C VAL A 251 -17.67 10.47 -13.40
N PRO A 252 -17.31 11.50 -12.60
CA PRO A 252 -16.56 12.65 -13.12
C PRO A 252 -15.21 12.26 -13.72
N TRP A 253 -14.49 11.34 -13.06
CA TRP A 253 -13.20 10.85 -13.53
C TRP A 253 -13.34 10.01 -14.81
N ALA A 254 -14.34 9.12 -14.86
CA ALA A 254 -14.63 8.32 -16.04
C ALA A 254 -15.01 9.19 -17.26
N ILE A 255 -15.81 10.23 -17.05
CA ILE A 255 -16.17 11.20 -18.10
C ILE A 255 -14.93 11.94 -18.61
N ARG A 256 -14.06 12.41 -17.69
CA ARG A 256 -12.80 13.07 -18.09
C ARG A 256 -11.97 12.14 -18.96
N ASN A 257 -11.78 10.89 -18.55
CA ASN A 257 -10.94 9.95 -19.30
C ASN A 257 -11.53 9.60 -20.67
N SER A 258 -12.85 9.45 -20.77
CA SER A 258 -13.54 9.25 -22.04
C SER A 258 -13.40 10.45 -22.98
N ARG A 259 -13.39 11.68 -22.46
CA ARG A 259 -13.23 12.90 -23.27
C ARG A 259 -11.79 13.16 -23.70
N VAL A 260 -10.83 12.90 -22.81
CA VAL A 260 -9.41 13.23 -23.05
C VAL A 260 -8.71 12.13 -23.85
N PHE A 261 -9.01 10.86 -23.59
CA PHE A 261 -8.29 9.72 -24.20
C PHE A 261 -9.17 8.84 -25.09
N GLY A 262 -10.46 9.13 -25.19
CA GLY A 262 -11.39 8.28 -25.96
C GLY A 262 -11.67 6.91 -25.33
N VAL A 263 -11.22 6.66 -24.08
CA VAL A 263 -11.37 5.36 -23.40
C VAL A 263 -12.20 5.47 -22.12
N PHE A 264 -13.07 4.49 -21.89
CA PHE A 264 -13.82 4.38 -20.65
C PHE A 264 -12.95 3.73 -19.55
N GLN A 265 -12.19 4.57 -18.84
CA GLN A 265 -11.24 4.14 -17.80
C GLN A 265 -11.61 4.74 -16.43
N PRO A 266 -12.53 4.14 -15.66
CA PRO A 266 -12.96 4.66 -14.35
C PRO A 266 -11.95 4.41 -13.21
N LEU A 267 -10.99 3.50 -13.41
CA LEU A 267 -9.98 3.09 -12.42
C LEU A 267 -8.57 3.30 -12.98
N ALA A 268 -7.54 3.30 -12.13
CA ALA A 268 -6.15 3.27 -12.63
C ALA A 268 -5.86 1.95 -13.36
N PRO A 269 -5.03 1.95 -14.41
CA PRO A 269 -4.54 0.74 -15.06
C PRO A 269 -3.62 -0.04 -14.11
N THR A 270 -3.68 -1.38 -14.17
CA THR A 270 -2.95 -2.28 -13.25
C THR A 270 -1.43 -2.04 -13.21
N HIS A 271 -0.83 -1.71 -14.35
CA HIS A 271 0.61 -1.50 -14.49
C HIS A 271 0.97 -0.03 -14.75
N ALA A 272 0.10 0.91 -14.33
CA ALA A 272 0.35 2.34 -14.50
C ALA A 272 0.63 2.78 -15.95
N ALA A 273 0.12 2.06 -16.96
CA ALA A 273 0.41 2.31 -18.36
C ALA A 273 -0.65 3.17 -19.07
N MET A 274 -0.21 4.03 -19.98
CA MET A 274 -1.06 4.83 -20.87
C MET A 274 -1.56 4.00 -22.08
N PRO A 275 -2.58 4.48 -22.83
CA PRO A 275 -3.06 3.79 -24.02
C PRO A 275 -1.96 3.62 -25.06
N GLY A 276 -1.71 2.38 -25.49
CA GLY A 276 -0.71 2.06 -26.51
C GLY A 276 0.68 1.73 -25.96
N GLU A 277 0.95 1.98 -24.68
CA GLU A 277 2.22 1.60 -24.05
C GLU A 277 2.38 0.08 -23.96
N PHE A 278 3.62 -0.37 -24.16
CA PHE A 278 3.99 -1.76 -23.99
C PHE A 278 4.03 -2.10 -22.49
N VAL A 279 3.42 -3.23 -22.14
CA VAL A 279 3.44 -3.75 -20.77
C VAL A 279 3.95 -5.20 -20.83
N PRO A 280 5.03 -5.54 -20.11
CA PRO A 280 5.65 -6.87 -20.17
C PRO A 280 4.87 -7.90 -19.35
N ARG A 281 3.68 -8.25 -19.86
CA ARG A 281 2.72 -9.14 -19.20
C ARG A 281 3.24 -10.57 -19.06
N GLY A 282 4.04 -11.03 -20.03
CA GLY A 282 4.69 -12.33 -19.99
C GLY A 282 5.74 -12.43 -18.89
N TYR A 283 6.57 -11.40 -18.73
CA TYR A 283 7.53 -11.27 -17.64
C TYR A 283 6.83 -11.26 -16.28
N PHE A 284 5.80 -10.41 -16.10
CA PHE A 284 5.02 -10.40 -14.87
C PHE A 284 4.31 -11.73 -14.61
N ALA A 285 3.80 -12.41 -15.64
CA ALA A 285 3.23 -13.74 -15.49
C ALA A 285 4.27 -14.76 -15.01
N TRP A 286 5.53 -14.66 -15.44
CA TRP A 286 6.61 -15.50 -14.94
C TRP A 286 6.94 -15.20 -13.47
N LEU A 287 7.06 -13.92 -13.09
CA LEU A 287 7.23 -13.54 -11.68
C LEU A 287 6.12 -14.10 -10.78
N ARG A 288 4.85 -14.07 -11.24
CA ARG A 288 3.72 -14.68 -10.51
C ARG A 288 3.89 -16.18 -10.24
N THR A 289 4.77 -16.88 -10.93
CA THR A 289 5.00 -18.33 -10.73
C THR A 289 6.05 -18.67 -9.66
N TRP A 290 6.70 -17.69 -9.04
CA TRP A 290 7.72 -17.96 -8.03
C TRP A 290 7.94 -16.86 -7.00
N LEU A 291 7.77 -15.58 -7.36
CA LEU A 291 8.05 -14.45 -6.48
C LEU A 291 7.05 -14.45 -5.32
N ASP A 292 7.52 -14.71 -4.10
CA ASP A 292 6.70 -14.75 -2.89
C ASP A 292 7.22 -13.84 -1.75
N ASP A 293 8.30 -13.10 -2.01
CA ASP A 293 9.03 -12.29 -1.03
C ASP A 293 9.27 -10.85 -1.54
N SER A 294 9.22 -9.88 -0.63
CA SER A 294 9.26 -8.44 -0.92
C SER A 294 10.64 -7.97 -1.37
N ARG A 295 11.73 -8.59 -0.88
CA ARG A 295 13.11 -8.36 -1.35
C ARG A 295 13.32 -8.43 -2.86
N TYR A 296 12.52 -9.24 -3.57
CA TYR A 296 12.65 -9.38 -5.01
C TYR A 296 11.82 -8.35 -5.78
N VAL A 297 10.88 -7.68 -5.12
CA VAL A 297 10.01 -6.69 -5.76
C VAL A 297 10.83 -5.54 -6.30
N GLY A 298 11.69 -4.91 -5.48
CA GLY A 298 12.61 -3.83 -5.91
C GLY A 298 13.40 -4.18 -7.17
N PRO A 299 14.32 -5.16 -7.10
CA PRO A 299 15.18 -5.52 -8.22
C PRO A 299 14.47 -6.09 -9.44
N MET A 300 13.39 -6.86 -9.26
CA MET A 300 12.74 -7.59 -10.38
C MET A 300 11.56 -6.84 -10.99
N ILE A 301 10.95 -5.89 -10.29
CA ILE A 301 9.77 -5.16 -10.80
C ILE A 301 10.10 -3.70 -11.01
N TRP A 302 10.62 -3.02 -9.99
CA TRP A 302 10.87 -1.57 -10.08
C TRP A 302 12.13 -1.27 -10.90
N GLY A 303 13.16 -2.12 -10.82
CA GLY A 303 14.36 -1.98 -11.64
C GLY A 303 14.23 -2.47 -13.09
N LEU A 304 13.05 -2.95 -13.50
CA LEU A 304 12.82 -3.39 -14.87
C LEU A 304 12.89 -2.21 -15.84
N ASP A 305 13.63 -2.38 -16.94
CA ASP A 305 13.98 -1.35 -17.92
C ASP A 305 14.84 -0.18 -17.37
N GLU A 306 15.27 -0.25 -16.10
CA GLU A 306 16.21 0.71 -15.50
C GLU A 306 17.60 0.11 -15.27
N PHE A 307 17.66 -1.15 -14.82
CA PHE A 307 18.90 -1.83 -14.46
C PHE A 307 19.02 -3.22 -15.10
N PRO A 308 20.25 -3.70 -15.35
CA PRO A 308 20.48 -5.08 -15.73
C PRO A 308 20.01 -6.05 -14.64
N ILE A 309 19.30 -7.10 -15.05
CA ILE A 309 18.85 -8.17 -14.14
C ILE A 309 19.85 -9.32 -14.23
N LYS A 310 20.54 -9.59 -13.13
CA LYS A 310 21.52 -10.69 -13.05
C LYS A 310 20.82 -11.99 -12.67
N LEU A 311 21.26 -13.08 -13.30
CA LEU A 311 20.71 -14.40 -13.02
C LEU A 311 20.97 -14.85 -11.57
N ASP A 312 22.09 -14.44 -11.00
CA ASP A 312 22.51 -14.81 -9.64
C ASP A 312 21.67 -14.13 -8.55
N ASP A 313 20.96 -13.04 -8.88
CA ASP A 313 20.05 -12.35 -7.96
C ASP A 313 18.67 -13.07 -7.88
N ILE A 314 18.42 -14.04 -8.76
CA ILE A 314 17.19 -14.81 -8.81
C ILE A 314 17.36 -16.12 -8.03
N PRO A 315 16.48 -16.42 -7.05
CA PRO A 315 16.65 -17.59 -6.21
C PRO A 315 16.39 -18.88 -7.00
N ASP A 316 17.04 -19.99 -6.63
CA ASP A 316 16.93 -21.26 -7.36
C ASP A 316 15.48 -21.77 -7.48
N GLN A 317 14.61 -21.46 -6.51
CA GLN A 317 13.18 -21.79 -6.55
C GLN A 317 12.40 -21.12 -7.70
N ALA A 318 12.98 -20.10 -8.34
CA ALA A 318 12.42 -19.45 -9.53
C ALA A 318 12.48 -20.33 -10.79
N PHE A 319 13.21 -21.44 -10.75
CA PHE A 319 13.41 -22.37 -11.87
C PHE A 319 12.93 -23.78 -11.50
N ASP A 320 12.17 -24.42 -12.39
CA ASP A 320 11.69 -25.79 -12.18
C ASP A 320 12.70 -26.85 -12.66
N SER A 321 13.60 -26.47 -13.57
CA SER A 321 14.63 -27.35 -14.12
C SER A 321 15.85 -26.55 -14.60
N PRO A 322 17.03 -27.19 -14.76
CA PRO A 322 18.22 -26.55 -15.33
C PRO A 322 18.00 -26.00 -16.74
N GLU A 323 17.21 -26.69 -17.57
CA GLU A 323 16.88 -26.25 -18.93
C GLU A 323 16.02 -24.99 -18.91
N GLU A 324 15.11 -24.87 -17.94
CA GLU A 324 14.35 -23.64 -17.74
C GLU A 324 15.25 -22.48 -17.30
N LYS A 325 16.18 -22.72 -16.38
CA LYS A 325 17.16 -21.72 -15.93
C LYS A 325 17.99 -21.21 -17.12
N LEU A 326 18.43 -22.10 -18.02
CA LEU A 326 19.14 -21.71 -19.24
C LEU A 326 18.27 -20.86 -20.17
N ARG A 327 16.99 -21.21 -20.37
CA ARG A 327 16.07 -20.40 -21.19
C ARG A 327 15.85 -19.00 -20.62
N VAL A 328 15.71 -18.89 -19.29
CA VAL A 328 15.61 -17.57 -18.62
C VAL A 328 16.91 -16.79 -18.80
N ALA A 329 18.07 -17.42 -18.62
CA ALA A 329 19.37 -16.78 -18.83
C ALA A 329 19.50 -16.21 -20.24
N THR A 330 19.11 -16.95 -21.28
CA THR A 330 19.11 -16.45 -22.67
C THR A 330 18.17 -15.26 -22.87
N LEU A 331 17.02 -15.23 -22.20
CA LEU A 331 16.09 -14.09 -22.29
C LEU A 331 16.66 -12.85 -21.58
N LEU A 332 17.25 -13.04 -20.39
CA LEU A 332 17.87 -11.95 -19.63
C LEU A 332 19.12 -11.40 -20.33
N GLU A 333 19.91 -12.24 -21.00
CA GLU A 333 21.05 -11.79 -21.78
C GLU A 333 20.62 -10.85 -22.92
N LYS A 334 19.53 -11.19 -23.63
CA LYS A 334 18.94 -10.32 -24.65
C LYS A 334 18.42 -9.01 -24.08
N TYR A 335 17.79 -9.07 -22.91
CA TYR A 335 17.29 -7.90 -22.19
C TYR A 335 18.43 -6.96 -21.73
N ASN A 336 19.51 -7.54 -21.19
CA ASN A 336 20.67 -6.81 -20.67
C ASN A 336 21.59 -6.27 -21.79
N ARG A 337 21.48 -6.79 -23.02
CA ARG A 337 22.28 -6.38 -24.18
C ARG A 337 21.38 -6.16 -25.41
N PRO A 338 20.53 -5.12 -25.40
CA PRO A 338 19.70 -4.79 -26.54
C PRO A 338 20.58 -4.46 -27.75
N GLY A 339 20.28 -5.05 -28.92
CA GLY A 339 20.96 -4.75 -30.18
C GLY A 339 22.12 -5.67 -30.59
N THR A 340 22.67 -6.50 -29.69
CA THR A 340 23.63 -7.55 -30.10
C THR A 340 22.90 -8.79 -30.61
N ALA A 341 23.08 -9.12 -31.89
CA ALA A 341 22.55 -10.36 -32.48
C ALA A 341 23.13 -11.60 -31.76
N PRO A 342 22.37 -12.69 -31.61
CA PRO A 342 22.86 -13.88 -30.90
C PRO A 342 23.82 -14.65 -31.81
N GLY A 343 25.13 -14.41 -31.65
CA GLY A 343 26.15 -15.07 -32.45
C GLY A 343 27.53 -14.43 -32.32
N GLY A 344 28.07 -14.35 -31.11
CA GLY A 344 29.48 -14.05 -30.87
C GLY A 344 29.93 -14.88 -29.67
N LEU A 345 30.77 -15.88 -29.92
CA LEU A 345 31.54 -16.57 -28.87
C LEU A 345 32.35 -15.53 -28.07
N PRO A 346 32.71 -15.82 -26.80
CA PRO A 346 33.53 -14.89 -26.03
C PRO A 346 34.85 -14.67 -26.77
N ASP A 347 35.16 -13.40 -27.04
CA ASP A 347 36.46 -12.99 -27.53
C ASP A 347 37.47 -13.31 -26.41
N ASP A 348 38.24 -14.36 -26.65
CA ASP A 348 39.43 -14.69 -25.87
C ASP A 348 40.41 -13.55 -26.10
N GLY A 349 40.39 -12.59 -25.16
CA GLY A 349 41.32 -11.48 -25.08
C GLY A 349 42.73 -12.01 -24.89
N SER A 350 43.32 -12.42 -25.99
CA SER A 350 44.75 -12.62 -26.16
C SER A 350 45.42 -11.27 -25.96
N GLU A 351 45.96 -11.09 -24.75
CA GLU A 351 47.01 -10.12 -24.49
C GLU A 351 48.19 -10.45 -25.41
N GLU A 352 48.36 -9.70 -26.48
CA GLU A 352 49.68 -9.51 -27.10
C GLU A 352 50.23 -8.14 -26.73
N PRO A 353 51.52 -8.05 -26.33
CA PRO A 353 52.06 -6.90 -25.63
C PRO A 353 52.49 -5.81 -26.61
N SER A 354 52.14 -4.56 -26.30
CA SER A 354 52.74 -3.39 -26.97
C SER A 354 54.23 -3.26 -26.60
N PRO A 355 55.11 -2.86 -27.53
CA PRO A 355 56.54 -2.80 -27.27
C PRO A 355 56.89 -1.66 -26.31
N LEU A 356 57.75 -2.00 -25.35
CA LEU A 356 58.50 -1.08 -24.50
C LEU A 356 59.32 -0.11 -25.37
N GLU A 357 59.07 1.20 -25.22
CA GLU A 357 60.10 2.21 -25.47
C GLU A 357 60.45 2.95 -24.18
N ASP A 358 61.74 2.83 -23.91
CA ASP A 358 62.57 3.19 -22.78
C ASP A 358 62.79 4.71 -22.74
N GLN A 359 62.34 5.44 -21.71
CA GLN A 359 63.03 6.68 -21.31
C GLN A 359 63.11 6.83 -19.79
N ARG A 360 64.37 7.02 -19.39
CA ARG A 360 64.90 7.01 -18.04
C ARG A 360 64.60 8.31 -17.31
N ASN A 361 64.40 8.12 -16.01
CA ASN A 361 64.47 9.11 -14.95
C ASN A 361 65.81 9.87 -14.97
N GLN A 362 65.77 11.20 -14.89
CA GLN A 362 66.76 12.04 -14.21
C GLN A 362 66.03 13.28 -13.67
N GLY A 363 66.25 13.54 -12.37
CA GLY A 363 65.64 14.65 -11.64
C GLY A 363 66.37 15.97 -11.87
N ASP A 364 65.72 17.07 -11.52
CA ASP A 364 66.14 18.00 -10.46
C ASP A 364 65.29 19.28 -10.49
N GLU A 365 64.96 19.72 -9.27
CA GLU A 365 64.87 21.09 -8.76
C GLU A 365 63.98 22.21 -9.40
N ALA A 366 63.21 22.81 -8.48
CA ALA A 366 63.06 24.25 -8.22
C ALA A 366 62.00 25.11 -8.94
N GLU A 367 61.13 25.63 -8.06
CA GLU A 367 60.68 27.04 -7.90
C GLU A 367 59.83 27.78 -8.94
N SER A 368 58.87 28.52 -8.34
CA SER A 368 58.14 29.70 -8.83
C SER A 368 57.10 29.42 -9.91
N GLY A 369 55.90 29.99 -9.92
CA GLY A 369 55.32 31.14 -9.24
C GLY A 369 54.27 31.73 -10.19
N GLN A 370 53.26 32.40 -9.65
CA GLN A 370 52.38 33.38 -10.33
C GLN A 370 51.28 32.84 -11.27
N THR A 371 50.02 32.87 -10.85
CA THR A 371 48.95 33.93 -10.99
C THR A 371 48.06 33.79 -12.23
N PHE A 372 46.75 33.68 -11.94
CA PHE A 372 45.52 33.89 -12.72
C PHE A 372 45.57 35.06 -13.74
N PRO A 373 44.71 35.10 -14.81
CA PRO A 373 43.28 35.42 -14.64
C PRO A 373 42.26 34.79 -15.61
N GLU A 374 41.00 34.93 -15.18
CA GLU A 374 39.72 34.78 -15.89
C GLU A 374 39.62 35.62 -17.18
N GLU A 375 38.82 35.15 -18.15
CA GLU A 375 37.95 35.94 -19.05
C GLU A 375 36.97 34.94 -19.74
N GLN A 376 35.69 34.98 -19.41
CA GLN A 376 34.57 35.69 -20.08
C GLN A 376 34.01 35.01 -21.36
N ALA A 377 32.69 34.78 -21.24
CA ALA A 377 31.62 34.55 -22.21
C ALA A 377 31.90 34.75 -23.73
N ASP A 378 31.32 33.87 -24.56
CA ASP A 378 30.31 34.28 -25.54
C ASP A 378 29.51 33.10 -26.14
N GLU A 379 28.38 33.48 -26.73
CA GLU A 379 27.18 32.75 -27.12
C GLU A 379 27.26 31.78 -28.32
N SER A 380 26.18 31.00 -28.46
CA SER A 380 25.55 30.41 -29.66
C SER A 380 26.24 29.23 -30.37
N ASP A 381 25.56 28.08 -30.42
CA ASP A 381 24.81 27.69 -31.62
C ASP A 381 23.96 26.41 -31.43
N GLU A 382 22.93 26.32 -32.27
CA GLU A 382 21.87 25.32 -32.39
C GLU A 382 22.32 23.87 -32.62
N LEU A 383 21.35 22.93 -32.41
CA LEU A 383 21.20 21.53 -32.87
C LEU A 383 21.03 20.58 -31.66
N SER A 384 20.10 19.62 -31.61
CA SER A 384 19.07 19.14 -32.53
C SER A 384 18.13 18.26 -31.70
N ALA A 385 16.85 18.21 -32.11
CA ALA A 385 15.84 17.34 -31.53
C ALA A 385 16.15 15.86 -31.77
N ASP A 386 16.23 15.09 -30.68
CA ASP A 386 15.63 13.76 -30.47
C ASP A 386 16.18 13.20 -29.14
N GLU A 387 15.38 12.40 -28.44
CA GLU A 387 15.66 11.74 -27.14
C GLU A 387 15.35 12.53 -25.86
N LEU A 388 14.06 12.65 -25.52
CA LEU A 388 13.63 12.92 -24.13
C LEU A 388 12.39 12.09 -23.78
N SER A 389 12.63 10.90 -23.22
CA SER A 389 11.64 10.12 -22.47
C SER A 389 12.34 9.28 -21.40
N ALA A 390 12.72 9.91 -20.29
CA ALA A 390 12.97 9.20 -19.04
C ALA A 390 12.88 10.20 -17.88
N ALA A 391 11.75 10.23 -17.20
CA ALA A 391 11.68 10.77 -15.85
C ALA A 391 12.54 9.85 -14.96
N GLN A 392 13.77 10.28 -14.63
CA GLN A 392 14.66 9.55 -13.73
C GLN A 392 14.12 9.59 -12.29
N PRO A 393 14.00 8.44 -11.60
CA PRO A 393 13.89 8.39 -10.17
C PRO A 393 15.16 7.80 -9.55
N ASN A 394 15.93 8.63 -8.86
CA ASN A 394 17.15 8.23 -8.18
C ASN A 394 16.78 7.47 -6.88
N SER A 395 16.75 6.13 -6.91
CA SER A 395 16.70 5.29 -5.70
C SER A 395 18.07 4.71 -5.36
N GLN A 396 18.38 4.72 -4.07
CA GLN A 396 19.68 4.49 -3.46
C GLN A 396 20.50 3.32 -4.02
N SER A 397 21.77 3.62 -4.27
CA SER A 397 22.84 2.72 -4.66
C SER A 397 23.08 1.60 -3.65
N PRO A 398 23.51 0.40 -4.08
CA PRO A 398 24.01 -0.63 -3.16
C PRO A 398 25.30 -0.12 -2.47
N PRO A 399 25.63 -0.62 -1.25
CA PRO A 399 26.74 -0.07 -0.49
C PRO A 399 28.08 -0.39 -1.17
N GLY A 400 28.67 0.64 -1.78
CA GLY A 400 30.01 0.61 -2.39
C GLY A 400 30.01 0.94 -3.89
N SER A 401 29.97 2.22 -4.25
CA SER A 401 30.43 2.71 -5.56
C SER A 401 30.53 4.23 -5.56
N SER A 402 31.70 4.75 -5.21
CA SER A 402 32.15 6.05 -5.70
C SER A 402 32.74 5.81 -7.09
N GLU A 403 31.90 5.69 -8.11
CA GLU A 403 32.21 5.83 -9.54
C GLU A 403 30.92 5.62 -10.34
N GLN A 404 30.44 6.68 -11.01
CA GLN A 404 29.30 6.62 -11.92
C GLN A 404 29.70 5.82 -13.17
N SER A 405 29.51 4.50 -13.14
CA SER A 405 29.57 3.67 -14.34
C SER A 405 28.44 4.06 -15.30
N PRO A 406 28.68 4.11 -16.63
CA PRO A 406 27.63 4.43 -17.60
C PRO A 406 26.49 3.42 -17.50
N VAL A 407 25.25 3.92 -17.47
CA VAL A 407 24.03 3.09 -17.44
C VAL A 407 24.00 2.24 -18.70
N GLN A 408 24.16 0.93 -18.55
CA GLN A 408 24.04 -0.01 -19.67
C GLN A 408 22.61 0.03 -20.20
N PRO A 409 22.38 0.19 -21.52
CA PRO A 409 21.04 0.16 -22.06
C PRO A 409 20.43 -1.24 -21.82
N VAL A 410 19.23 -1.28 -21.25
CA VAL A 410 18.45 -2.50 -21.02
C VAL A 410 17.03 -2.28 -21.57
N GLN A 411 16.43 -3.32 -22.13
CA GLN A 411 15.09 -3.17 -22.71
C GLN A 411 14.31 -4.48 -22.81
N MET A 412 13.09 -4.48 -22.29
CA MET A 412 12.12 -5.57 -22.41
C MET A 412 11.34 -5.44 -23.73
N THR A 413 11.66 -6.30 -24.70
CA THR A 413 10.97 -6.32 -25.99
C THR A 413 9.78 -7.29 -26.02
N PRO A 414 8.82 -7.14 -26.96
CA PRO A 414 7.73 -8.09 -27.14
C PRO A 414 8.18 -9.54 -27.36
N GLU A 415 9.33 -9.77 -28.02
CA GLU A 415 9.87 -11.12 -28.21
C GLU A 415 10.37 -11.74 -26.91
N ILE A 416 11.05 -10.94 -26.08
CA ILE A 416 11.56 -11.37 -24.76
C ILE A 416 10.36 -11.68 -23.85
N ASP A 417 9.39 -10.78 -23.80
CA ASP A 417 8.16 -10.93 -23.01
C ASP A 417 7.38 -12.19 -23.41
N ALA A 418 7.23 -12.45 -24.71
CA ALA A 418 6.61 -13.68 -25.21
C ALA A 418 7.38 -14.95 -24.77
N GLY A 419 8.71 -14.85 -24.65
CA GLY A 419 9.56 -15.88 -24.06
C GLY A 419 9.18 -16.20 -22.62
N PHE A 420 9.12 -15.18 -21.76
CA PHE A 420 8.68 -15.32 -20.37
C PHE A 420 7.25 -15.83 -20.26
N ALA A 421 6.33 -15.37 -21.12
CA ALA A 421 4.96 -15.85 -21.16
C ALA A 421 4.85 -17.36 -21.41
N ARG A 422 5.72 -17.92 -22.28
CA ARG A 422 5.77 -19.38 -22.53
C ARG A 422 6.26 -20.13 -21.29
N ILE A 423 7.33 -19.67 -20.65
CA ILE A 423 7.87 -20.27 -19.43
C ILE A 423 6.80 -20.24 -18.32
N ALA A 424 6.13 -19.10 -18.12
CA ALA A 424 5.06 -18.95 -17.15
C ALA A 424 3.92 -19.97 -17.39
N LYS A 425 3.45 -20.09 -18.64
CA LYS A 425 2.39 -21.07 -19.00
C LYS A 425 2.81 -22.51 -18.70
N GLU A 426 4.05 -22.87 -19.04
CA GLU A 426 4.57 -24.21 -18.74
C GLU A 426 4.66 -24.47 -17.23
N ARG A 427 5.18 -23.52 -16.44
CA ARG A 427 5.26 -23.64 -14.97
C ARG A 427 3.89 -23.80 -14.33
N VAL A 428 2.88 -23.06 -14.81
CA VAL A 428 1.49 -23.16 -14.33
C VAL A 428 0.89 -24.52 -14.71
N ALA A 429 1.14 -25.02 -15.92
CA ALA A 429 0.65 -26.32 -16.38
C ALA A 429 1.26 -27.48 -15.59
N ARG A 430 2.57 -27.42 -15.29
CA ARG A 430 3.28 -28.45 -14.53
C ARG A 430 2.78 -28.58 -13.09
N ASN A 431 2.49 -27.46 -12.42
CA ASN A 431 2.00 -27.50 -11.04
C ASN A 431 0.94 -26.41 -10.75
N ARG A 432 -0.32 -26.74 -11.08
CA ARG A 432 -1.48 -25.85 -10.85
C ARG A 432 -1.71 -25.58 -9.36
N LEU A 433 -1.49 -26.56 -8.49
CA LEU A 433 -1.68 -26.41 -7.05
C LEU A 433 -0.67 -25.43 -6.45
N ARG A 434 0.59 -25.46 -6.92
CA ARG A 434 1.59 -24.45 -6.57
C ARG A 434 1.13 -23.05 -6.94
N TYR A 435 0.68 -22.84 -8.17
CA TYR A 435 0.31 -21.51 -8.66
C TYR A 435 -0.97 -20.95 -8.03
N TYR A 436 -2.05 -21.74 -7.96
CA TYR A 436 -3.36 -21.24 -7.53
C TYR A 436 -3.57 -21.27 -6.01
N LEU A 437 -2.81 -22.07 -5.26
CA LEU A 437 -3.02 -22.24 -3.81
C LEU A 437 -1.75 -21.98 -2.99
N LEU A 438 -0.65 -22.68 -3.26
CA LEU A 438 0.52 -22.61 -2.39
C LEU A 438 1.24 -21.25 -2.45
N LEU A 439 1.47 -20.71 -3.65
CA LEU A 439 2.14 -19.42 -3.81
C LEU A 439 1.30 -18.27 -3.24
N PRO A 440 -0.01 -18.15 -3.53
CA PRO A 440 -0.85 -17.18 -2.85
C PRO A 440 -0.85 -17.34 -1.32
N ALA A 441 -0.89 -18.57 -0.80
CA ALA A 441 -0.79 -18.78 0.64
C ALA A 441 0.55 -18.28 1.22
N ARG A 442 1.67 -18.55 0.54
CA ARG A 442 3.00 -18.05 0.93
C ARG A 442 3.09 -16.53 0.88
N ARG A 443 2.63 -15.91 -0.20
CA ARG A 443 2.54 -14.44 -0.31
C ARG A 443 1.66 -13.84 0.78
N GLY A 444 0.51 -14.45 1.07
CA GLY A 444 -0.36 -14.00 2.14
C GLY A 444 0.31 -14.04 3.52
N VAL A 445 1.16 -15.05 3.76
CA VAL A 445 1.99 -15.12 4.98
C VAL A 445 3.07 -14.04 4.97
N SER A 446 3.80 -13.87 3.87
CA SER A 446 4.83 -12.84 3.72
C SER A 446 4.27 -11.43 3.91
N LEU A 447 3.16 -11.11 3.22
CA LEU A 447 2.44 -9.84 3.32
C LEU A 447 2.00 -9.49 4.74
N TRP A 448 1.63 -10.47 5.56
CA TRP A 448 1.08 -10.22 6.90
C TRP A 448 2.08 -10.39 8.04
N PHE A 449 3.05 -11.30 7.92
CA PHE A 449 4.01 -11.59 8.98
C PHE A 449 5.39 -10.95 8.73
N ASP A 450 5.47 -10.02 7.78
CA ASP A 450 6.58 -9.07 7.70
C ASP A 450 6.66 -8.17 8.96
N THR A 451 7.81 -7.55 9.14
CA THR A 451 8.06 -6.58 10.21
C THR A 451 7.20 -5.31 10.07
N HIS A 452 6.72 -4.96 8.88
CA HIS A 452 6.03 -3.70 8.58
C HIS A 452 6.84 -2.48 9.03
N SER A 453 8.17 -2.56 8.89
CA SER A 453 9.12 -1.53 9.29
C SER A 453 9.37 -0.48 8.21
N GLN A 454 8.74 -0.61 7.03
CA GLN A 454 8.91 0.30 5.89
C GLN A 454 8.75 1.78 6.31
N TYR A 455 9.64 2.63 5.80
CA TYR A 455 9.77 4.06 6.07
C TYR A 455 10.28 4.44 7.46
N TYR A 456 10.61 3.48 8.32
CA TYR A 456 11.42 3.76 9.51
C TYR A 456 12.92 3.73 9.15
N PRO A 457 13.79 4.45 9.89
CA PRO A 457 15.24 4.42 9.66
C PRO A 457 15.90 3.03 9.80
N PHE A 458 15.18 2.06 10.33
CA PHE A 458 15.63 0.67 10.51
C PHE A 458 14.88 -0.30 9.59
N GLU A 459 14.23 0.19 8.53
CA GLU A 459 13.49 -0.66 7.59
C GLU A 459 14.34 -1.81 7.07
N GLY A 460 13.69 -2.96 6.85
CA GLY A 460 14.36 -4.15 6.33
C GLY A 460 13.64 -5.45 6.70
N GLU A 461 14.20 -6.56 6.22
CA GLU A 461 13.69 -7.90 6.50
C GLU A 461 14.36 -8.50 7.75
N LEU A 462 13.58 -9.15 8.60
CA LEU A 462 14.12 -9.77 9.82
C LEU A 462 15.02 -10.98 9.49
N LEU A 463 14.76 -11.66 8.39
CA LEU A 463 15.47 -12.89 8.00
C LEU A 463 16.18 -12.69 6.65
N PRO A 464 17.40 -13.24 6.48
CA PRO A 464 18.18 -13.98 7.48
C PRO A 464 18.86 -13.05 8.50
N LEU A 465 18.94 -13.48 9.77
CA LEU A 465 19.50 -12.70 10.89
C LEU A 465 20.95 -12.24 10.70
N GLN A 466 21.69 -12.89 9.79
CA GLN A 466 23.10 -12.58 9.50
C GLN A 466 23.27 -11.28 8.71
N ASN A 467 22.21 -10.84 8.01
CA ASN A 467 22.24 -9.67 7.14
C ASN A 467 21.74 -8.39 7.84
N LEU A 468 21.49 -8.45 9.16
CA LEU A 468 20.95 -7.33 9.91
C LEU A 468 22.00 -6.22 10.08
N ASP A 469 21.61 -5.00 9.72
CA ASP A 469 22.45 -3.83 9.92
C ASP A 469 22.49 -3.42 11.40
N SER A 470 23.70 -3.49 11.96
CA SER A 470 23.96 -3.11 13.34
C SER A 470 23.92 -1.59 13.55
N LYS A 471 24.20 -0.77 12.52
CA LYS A 471 24.19 0.70 12.63
C LYS A 471 22.77 1.21 12.87
N SER A 472 21.80 0.66 12.14
CA SER A 472 20.38 0.98 12.27
C SER A 472 19.69 0.22 13.41
N GLN A 473 20.45 -0.56 14.20
CA GLN A 473 19.96 -1.37 15.33
C GLN A 473 18.83 -2.34 14.93
N GLN A 474 18.88 -2.89 13.72
CA GLN A 474 17.84 -3.80 13.21
C GLN A 474 17.64 -5.03 14.10
N GLN A 475 18.69 -5.48 14.79
CA GLN A 475 18.66 -6.58 15.76
C GLN A 475 17.74 -6.34 16.97
N ILE A 476 17.33 -5.10 17.23
CA ILE A 476 16.36 -4.74 18.29
C ILE A 476 15.00 -4.41 17.67
N TRP A 477 14.99 -3.54 16.65
CA TRP A 477 13.76 -2.98 16.12
C TRP A 477 12.94 -3.97 15.30
N LEU A 478 13.57 -4.78 14.44
CA LEU A 478 12.84 -5.73 13.60
C LEU A 478 12.16 -6.84 14.43
N PRO A 479 12.81 -7.47 15.44
CA PRO A 479 12.12 -8.40 16.34
C PRO A 479 10.99 -7.75 17.14
N LEU A 480 11.16 -6.49 17.57
CA LEU A 480 10.11 -5.76 18.28
C LEU A 480 8.87 -5.56 17.37
N PHE A 481 9.09 -5.13 16.14
CA PHE A 481 8.03 -4.90 15.16
C PHE A 481 7.33 -6.21 14.76
N ALA A 482 8.09 -7.29 14.53
CA ALA A 482 7.51 -8.62 14.35
C ALA A 482 6.66 -9.05 15.57
N GLY A 483 7.15 -8.81 16.79
CA GLY A 483 6.41 -9.06 18.03
C GLY A 483 5.12 -8.23 18.15
N LEU A 484 5.15 -6.96 17.72
CA LEU A 484 3.97 -6.09 17.65
C LEU A 484 2.96 -6.61 16.63
N THR A 485 3.38 -7.02 15.44
CA THR A 485 2.50 -7.63 14.42
C THR A 485 1.79 -8.86 14.99
N LEU A 486 2.52 -9.74 15.68
CA LEU A 486 1.95 -10.90 16.38
C LEU A 486 0.97 -10.48 17.49
N PHE A 487 1.28 -9.43 18.25
CA PHE A 487 0.41 -8.91 19.30
C PHE A 487 -0.93 -8.39 18.75
N TYR A 488 -0.92 -7.56 17.70
CA TYR A 488 -2.15 -7.08 17.05
C TYR A 488 -2.94 -8.23 16.43
N THR A 489 -2.25 -9.21 15.82
CA THR A 489 -2.89 -10.42 15.27
C THR A 489 -3.61 -11.21 16.37
N ALA A 490 -2.94 -11.47 17.49
CA ALA A 490 -3.51 -12.19 18.62
C ALA A 490 -4.72 -11.47 19.21
N LEU A 491 -4.64 -10.14 19.37
CA LEU A 491 -5.77 -9.32 19.80
C LEU A 491 -6.95 -9.38 18.84
N GLY A 492 -6.69 -9.34 17.53
CA GLY A 492 -7.71 -9.52 16.50
C GLY A 492 -8.44 -10.86 16.61
N ILE A 493 -7.68 -11.97 16.72
CA ILE A 493 -8.23 -13.33 16.87
C ILE A 493 -9.06 -13.44 18.16
N LEU A 494 -8.56 -12.93 19.29
CA LEU A 494 -9.28 -12.95 20.57
C LEU A 494 -10.57 -12.12 20.51
N GLY A 495 -10.54 -10.95 19.87
CA GLY A 495 -11.70 -10.10 19.66
C GLY A 495 -12.75 -10.77 18.77
N GLY A 496 -12.32 -11.38 17.66
CA GLY A 496 -13.20 -12.14 16.77
C GLY A 496 -13.83 -13.35 17.46
N ARG A 497 -13.04 -14.11 18.24
CA ARG A 497 -13.53 -15.23 19.05
C ARG A 497 -14.59 -14.78 20.07
N ARG A 498 -14.42 -13.61 20.69
CA ARG A 498 -15.40 -13.05 21.62
C ARG A 498 -16.71 -12.66 20.93
N LEU A 499 -16.63 -12.02 19.76
CA LEU A 499 -17.82 -11.73 18.95
C LEU A 499 -18.57 -13.01 18.58
N TRP A 500 -17.85 -14.06 18.16
CA TRP A 500 -18.43 -15.37 17.89
C TRP A 500 -19.13 -15.98 19.12
N GLN A 501 -18.46 -15.95 20.27
CA GLN A 501 -18.96 -16.53 21.52
C GLN A 501 -20.18 -15.80 22.11
N SER A 502 -20.38 -14.52 21.78
CA SER A 502 -21.56 -13.77 22.25
C SER A 502 -22.88 -14.37 21.75
N ASN A 503 -22.84 -15.14 20.66
CA ASN A 503 -23.99 -15.76 20.01
C ASN A 503 -25.10 -14.78 19.57
N GLU A 504 -24.80 -13.47 19.55
CA GLU A 504 -25.71 -12.43 19.08
C GLU A 504 -25.60 -12.25 17.56
N PHE A 505 -26.73 -12.08 16.88
CA PHE A 505 -26.76 -11.85 15.43
C PHE A 505 -25.95 -10.61 15.02
N GLU A 506 -26.06 -9.54 15.79
CA GLU A 506 -25.30 -8.30 15.56
C GLU A 506 -23.79 -8.53 15.68
N ALA A 507 -23.35 -9.29 16.69
CA ALA A 507 -21.93 -9.61 16.85
C ALA A 507 -21.40 -10.49 15.70
N ARG A 508 -22.21 -11.46 15.22
CA ARG A 508 -21.87 -12.26 14.03
C ARG A 508 -21.76 -11.41 12.77
N ARG A 509 -22.59 -10.37 12.61
CA ARG A 509 -22.48 -9.39 11.53
C ARG A 509 -21.14 -8.65 11.58
N TRP A 510 -20.75 -8.14 12.75
CA TRP A 510 -19.48 -7.42 12.89
C TRP A 510 -18.27 -8.32 12.66
N LEU A 511 -18.35 -9.58 13.10
CA LEU A 511 -17.33 -10.58 12.80
C LEU A 511 -17.24 -10.88 11.30
N LEU A 512 -18.36 -11.08 10.62
CA LEU A 512 -18.39 -11.28 9.17
C LEU A 512 -17.75 -10.09 8.44
N LEU A 513 -18.14 -8.87 8.82
CA LEU A 513 -17.62 -7.64 8.23
C LEU A 513 -16.10 -7.55 8.44
N ALA A 514 -15.61 -7.70 9.67
CA ALA A 514 -14.19 -7.65 9.98
C ALA A 514 -13.39 -8.71 9.22
N THR A 515 -13.90 -9.95 9.18
CA THR A 515 -13.30 -11.05 8.41
C THR A 515 -13.20 -10.71 6.93
N LEU A 516 -14.28 -10.20 6.32
CA LEU A 516 -14.26 -9.82 4.91
C LEU A 516 -13.33 -8.64 4.63
N LEU A 517 -13.30 -7.62 5.49
CA LEU A 517 -12.39 -6.47 5.35
C LEU A 517 -10.92 -6.89 5.36
N ILE A 518 -10.56 -7.87 6.20
CA ILE A 518 -9.18 -8.35 6.36
C ILE A 518 -8.82 -9.35 5.27
N PHE A 519 -9.56 -10.46 5.20
CA PHE A 519 -9.14 -11.61 4.40
C PHE A 519 -9.40 -11.45 2.91
N LEU A 520 -10.40 -10.66 2.49
CA LEU A 520 -10.61 -10.40 1.05
C LEU A 520 -9.42 -9.62 0.47
N ARG A 521 -8.88 -8.67 1.23
CA ARG A 521 -7.72 -7.85 0.84
C ARG A 521 -6.44 -8.69 0.78
N ILE A 522 -6.14 -9.44 1.84
CA ILE A 522 -4.98 -10.36 1.87
C ILE A 522 -5.07 -11.37 0.71
N ALA A 523 -6.25 -11.98 0.51
CA ALA A 523 -6.44 -12.95 -0.57
C ALA A 523 -6.23 -12.34 -1.96
N TYR A 524 -6.67 -11.10 -2.19
CA TYR A 524 -6.45 -10.41 -3.46
C TYR A 524 -4.97 -10.12 -3.71
N PHE A 525 -4.28 -9.45 -2.77
CA PHE A 525 -2.87 -9.10 -2.94
C PHE A 525 -1.96 -10.32 -2.99
N ALA A 526 -2.33 -11.41 -2.32
CA ALA A 526 -1.66 -12.70 -2.44
C ALA A 526 -1.69 -13.27 -3.87
N THR A 527 -2.59 -12.84 -4.75
CA THR A 527 -2.61 -13.30 -6.15
C THR A 527 -1.67 -12.53 -7.07
N LEU A 528 -1.15 -11.39 -6.62
CA LEU A 528 -0.30 -10.49 -7.42
C LEU A 528 1.19 -10.85 -7.27
N GLU A 529 1.99 -10.35 -8.21
CA GLU A 529 3.45 -10.50 -8.33
C GLU A 529 4.24 -9.59 -7.39
N ASN A 530 3.61 -8.61 -6.75
CA ASN A 530 4.27 -7.61 -5.92
C ASN A 530 3.77 -7.70 -4.45
N PRO A 531 4.19 -8.72 -3.68
CA PRO A 531 3.83 -8.84 -2.27
C PRO A 531 4.55 -7.78 -1.42
N GLU A 532 4.00 -6.57 -1.36
CA GLU A 532 4.52 -5.49 -0.52
C GLU A 532 3.76 -5.38 0.81
N PRO A 533 4.45 -5.38 1.97
CA PRO A 533 3.82 -5.24 3.28
C PRO A 533 2.95 -3.99 3.46
N ARG A 534 3.21 -2.91 2.69
CA ARG A 534 2.34 -1.71 2.72
C ARG A 534 0.89 -1.98 2.37
N TYR A 535 0.56 -3.04 1.61
CA TYR A 535 -0.83 -3.33 1.22
C TYR A 535 -1.70 -3.87 2.37
N THR A 536 -1.11 -4.20 3.52
CA THR A 536 -1.82 -4.76 4.68
C THR A 536 -1.85 -3.81 5.86
N VAL A 537 -1.21 -2.63 5.79
CA VAL A 537 -1.19 -1.67 6.90
C VAL A 537 -2.58 -1.13 7.24
N GLU A 538 -3.48 -1.05 6.25
CA GLU A 538 -4.85 -0.60 6.46
C GLU A 538 -5.71 -1.63 7.21
N LEU A 539 -5.17 -2.81 7.53
CA LEU A 539 -5.83 -3.84 8.32
C LEU A 539 -5.66 -3.65 9.83
N PHE A 540 -4.57 -3.01 10.28
CA PHE A 540 -4.31 -2.74 11.70
C PHE A 540 -5.43 -1.96 12.41
N PRO A 541 -6.08 -0.95 11.79
CA PRO A 541 -7.27 -0.31 12.35
C PRO A 541 -8.36 -1.30 12.78
N PHE A 542 -8.66 -2.31 11.95
CA PHE A 542 -9.68 -3.31 12.25
C PHE A 542 -9.23 -4.27 13.36
N LEU A 543 -7.94 -4.61 13.41
CA LEU A 543 -7.36 -5.36 14.53
C LEU A 543 -7.40 -4.57 15.84
N ALA A 544 -7.20 -3.25 15.82
CA ALA A 544 -7.33 -2.40 16.99
C ALA A 544 -8.79 -2.36 17.51
N ILE A 545 -9.78 -2.32 16.60
CA ILE A 545 -11.21 -2.42 16.95
C ILE A 545 -11.49 -3.76 17.66
N LEU A 546 -11.06 -4.87 17.08
CA LEU A 546 -11.20 -6.20 17.66
C LEU A 546 -10.40 -6.36 18.95
N GLY A 547 -9.21 -5.77 19.05
CA GLY A 547 -8.37 -5.77 20.24
C GLY A 547 -9.01 -5.04 21.41
N GLY A 548 -9.72 -3.94 21.14
CA GLY A 548 -10.56 -3.28 22.13
C GLY A 548 -11.61 -4.23 22.74
N ILE A 549 -12.24 -5.06 21.88
CA ILE A 549 -13.21 -6.09 22.27
C ILE A 549 -12.53 -7.23 23.05
N ALA A 550 -11.31 -7.61 22.69
CA ALA A 550 -10.55 -8.69 23.32
C ALA A 550 -10.18 -8.44 24.78
N ALA A 551 -9.98 -7.20 25.22
CA ALA A 551 -9.32 -6.84 26.49
C ALA A 551 -9.90 -7.48 27.78
N ARG A 552 -11.10 -8.08 27.77
CA ARG A 552 -11.63 -8.87 28.89
C ARG A 552 -11.09 -10.31 28.94
N SER A 553 -10.78 -10.96 27.82
CA SER A 553 -10.28 -12.36 27.84
C SER A 553 -9.00 -12.46 28.65
N LEU A 554 -8.06 -11.55 28.42
CA LEU A 554 -6.80 -11.42 29.15
C LEU A 554 -7.04 -11.21 30.66
N ALA A 555 -7.91 -10.27 31.03
CA ALA A 555 -8.20 -9.98 32.44
C ALA A 555 -8.91 -11.14 33.17
N THR A 556 -9.79 -11.88 32.49
CA THR A 556 -10.57 -12.97 33.07
C THR A 556 -9.75 -14.26 33.15
N GLU A 557 -8.91 -14.55 32.16
CA GLU A 557 -8.00 -15.70 32.17
C GLU A 557 -6.87 -15.54 33.19
N LEU A 558 -6.32 -14.33 33.34
CA LEU A 558 -5.33 -14.04 34.39
C LEU A 558 -5.95 -14.16 35.78
N SER A 559 -7.19 -13.69 35.97
CA SER A 559 -7.90 -13.80 37.25
C SER A 559 -8.28 -15.24 37.61
N THR A 560 -8.66 -16.06 36.63
CA THR A 560 -9.01 -17.48 36.86
C THR A 560 -7.78 -18.37 37.08
N LYS A 561 -6.64 -18.08 36.42
CA LYS A 561 -5.36 -18.74 36.70
C LYS A 561 -4.79 -18.36 38.08
N ALA A 562 -4.92 -17.11 38.52
CA ALA A 562 -4.52 -16.68 39.85
C ALA A 562 -5.38 -17.30 40.97
N GLY A 563 -6.68 -17.52 40.71
CA GLY A 563 -7.59 -18.19 41.64
C GLY A 563 -7.46 -19.72 41.70
N ARG A 564 -6.78 -20.36 40.75
CA ARG A 564 -6.45 -21.80 40.76
C ARG A 564 -5.07 -22.13 41.35
N ARG A 565 -4.24 -21.12 41.60
CA ARG A 565 -2.92 -21.24 42.25
C ARG A 565 -2.94 -20.88 43.75
N LYS A 566 -4.10 -20.50 44.27
CA LYS A 566 -4.43 -20.46 45.70
C LYS A 566 -5.34 -21.64 45.99
#